data_AF-A0A1A2H927-F1
#
_entry.id   AF-A0A1A2H927-F1
#
_cell.length_a   1.000
_cell.length_b   1.000
_cell.length_c   1.000
_cell.angle_alpha   90.00
_cell.angle_beta   90.00
_cell.angle_gamma   90.00
#
_symmetry.space_group_name_H-M   'P 1'
#
loop_
_entity.id
_entity.type
_entity.pdbx_description
1 polymer ?
#
loop_
_entity_poly.entity_id
_entity_poly.type
_entity_poly.pdbx_seq_one_letter_code
_entity_poly.pdbx_strand_id
1 'polypeptide(L)'
;MRDMIAATIPQAIDNIEHQLRTGGPNAEYNRRFAFSAFTMPFTYAITATPPRAGSEVEAAIAPLNRAVQDLLTDSDVRTAMSRLEETMAGAEEALARLVADPEPASLTELVEELKRTVKVSMLAALVGAAGIVELADAEFATRLEELKYPPPQSRWVELAREPVAVVGSPTDTTVSIEEIYQAATPGVQGMLQAMRGEVSPPRKTEVQQIQGAQWISFIFAEWNDHYRFELAKVWDCSHRDYVFPFFGELAKVRNDFIHNGGVAKRATANCQILGWFNEDEQMFLTPGMYVDVVRSWPWDELLHEPSPNQDSRNQYSGRAPVTLIDAVQRAAAADGVKPDDVLEEALQLWLQRSGG
;
A
#
# COMPACT_ATOMS: atom_id res chain seq x y z
N MET A 1 -22.19 -4.01 6.44
CA MET A 1 -22.99 -2.84 6.89
C MET A 1 -24.44 -3.23 7.17
N ARG A 2 -25.15 -3.83 6.21
CA ARG A 2 -26.53 -4.32 6.37
C ARG A 2 -26.75 -5.19 7.62
N ASP A 3 -25.83 -6.11 7.92
CA ASP A 3 -25.95 -6.99 9.09
C ASP A 3 -25.74 -6.25 10.43
N MET A 4 -24.83 -5.27 10.44
CA MET A 4 -24.61 -4.38 11.59
C MET A 4 -25.82 -3.46 11.83
N ILE A 5 -26.42 -2.96 10.74
CA ILE A 5 -27.66 -2.19 10.74
C ILE A 5 -28.79 -3.05 11.32
N ALA A 6 -29.02 -4.24 10.79
CA ALA A 6 -30.13 -5.11 11.19
C ALA A 6 -30.10 -5.53 12.68
N ALA A 7 -28.92 -5.74 13.27
CA ALA A 7 -28.79 -6.25 14.64
C ALA A 7 -28.91 -5.18 15.75
N THR A 8 -28.50 -3.93 15.47
CA THR A 8 -28.25 -2.92 16.51
C THR A 8 -29.18 -1.70 16.42
N ILE A 9 -29.76 -1.47 15.24
CA ILE A 9 -30.46 -0.22 14.93
C ILE A 9 -31.90 -0.13 15.46
N PRO A 10 -32.72 -1.21 15.52
CA PRO A 10 -34.09 -1.08 16.01
C PRO A 10 -34.16 -0.51 17.43
N GLN A 11 -33.29 -1.00 18.31
CA GLN A 11 -33.24 -0.53 19.71
C GLN A 11 -32.63 0.87 19.85
N ALA A 12 -31.68 1.24 18.98
CA ALA A 12 -31.14 2.59 18.92
C ALA A 12 -32.19 3.60 18.43
N ILE A 13 -32.99 3.25 17.42
CA ILE A 13 -34.08 4.09 16.88
C ILE A 13 -35.15 4.33 17.93
N ASP A 14 -35.63 3.28 18.61
CA ASP A 14 -36.66 3.41 19.63
C ASP A 14 -36.21 4.35 20.76
N ASN A 15 -34.94 4.26 21.16
CA ASN A 15 -34.36 5.14 22.17
C ASN A 15 -34.25 6.60 21.68
N ILE A 16 -33.79 6.82 20.44
CA ILE A 16 -33.69 8.15 19.83
C ILE A 16 -35.08 8.78 19.70
N GLU A 17 -36.08 8.07 19.17
CA GLU A 17 -37.45 8.56 19.06
C GLU A 17 -38.08 8.86 20.42
N HIS A 18 -37.79 8.06 21.44
CA HIS A 18 -38.25 8.31 22.80
C HIS A 18 -37.65 9.59 23.37
N GLN A 19 -36.33 9.79 23.21
CA GLN A 19 -35.66 11.01 23.69
C GLN A 19 -36.11 12.26 22.94
N LEU A 20 -36.33 12.18 21.62
CA LEU A 20 -36.86 13.30 20.84
C LEU A 20 -38.29 13.66 21.27
N ARG A 21 -39.17 12.67 21.49
CA ARG A 21 -40.54 12.90 21.94
C ARG A 21 -40.63 13.46 23.35
N THR A 22 -39.75 13.03 24.25
CA THR A 22 -39.74 13.47 25.66
C THR A 22 -38.95 14.77 25.88
N GLY A 23 -38.34 15.33 24.82
CA GLY A 23 -37.53 16.54 24.92
C GLY A 23 -36.27 16.34 25.77
N GLY A 24 -35.70 15.13 25.73
CA GLY A 24 -34.53 14.77 26.52
C GLY A 24 -33.35 15.71 26.28
N PRO A 25 -32.55 16.05 27.31
CA PRO A 25 -31.35 16.83 27.12
C PRO A 25 -30.43 16.10 26.13
N ASN A 26 -29.94 16.83 25.12
CA ASN A 26 -29.08 16.31 24.05
C ASN A 26 -29.74 15.33 23.06
N ALA A 27 -31.08 15.21 23.02
CA ALA A 27 -31.76 14.30 22.07
C ALA A 27 -31.33 14.51 20.61
N GLU A 28 -31.22 15.78 20.18
CA GLU A 28 -30.76 16.15 18.84
C GLU A 28 -29.28 15.81 18.60
N TYR A 29 -28.44 15.94 19.62
CA TYR A 29 -27.03 15.57 19.55
C TYR A 29 -26.87 14.05 19.46
N ASN A 30 -27.58 13.29 20.31
CA ASN A 30 -27.57 11.83 20.31
C ASN A 30 -28.07 11.26 18.97
N ARG A 31 -29.11 11.88 18.39
CA ARG A 31 -29.61 11.58 17.06
C ARG A 31 -28.51 11.70 16.00
N ARG A 32 -27.86 12.86 15.92
CA ARG A 32 -26.79 13.12 14.96
C ARG A 32 -25.62 12.17 15.16
N PHE A 33 -25.17 11.98 16.41
CA PHE A 33 -24.07 11.08 16.73
C PHE A 33 -24.34 9.64 16.26
N ALA A 34 -25.51 9.09 16.59
CA ALA A 34 -25.88 7.73 16.21
C ALA A 34 -25.98 7.57 14.68
N PHE A 35 -26.64 8.49 13.99
CA PHE A 35 -26.78 8.41 12.52
C PHE A 35 -25.49 8.70 11.78
N SER A 36 -24.63 9.59 12.30
CA SER A 36 -23.27 9.74 11.80
C SER A 36 -22.48 8.44 11.96
N ALA A 37 -22.57 7.75 13.10
CA ALA A 37 -21.89 6.47 13.29
C ALA A 37 -22.40 5.37 12.34
N PHE A 38 -23.72 5.27 12.10
CA PHE A 38 -24.29 4.28 11.18
C PHE A 38 -23.92 4.52 9.73
N THR A 39 -23.84 5.78 9.32
CA THR A 39 -23.51 6.16 7.93
C THR A 39 -22.01 6.38 7.70
N MET A 40 -21.19 6.37 8.77
CA MET A 40 -19.75 6.62 8.71
C MET A 40 -19.01 5.73 7.70
N PRO A 41 -19.19 4.40 7.67
CA PRO A 41 -18.39 3.58 6.74
C PRO A 41 -18.74 3.88 5.27
N PHE A 42 -20.00 4.27 4.99
CA PHE A 42 -20.42 4.68 3.65
C PHE A 42 -19.86 6.05 3.28
N THR A 43 -20.00 7.04 4.17
CA THR A 43 -19.47 8.38 3.93
C THR A 43 -17.95 8.38 3.83
N TYR A 44 -17.25 7.52 4.57
CA TYR A 44 -15.82 7.28 4.45
C TYR A 44 -15.46 6.67 3.10
N ALA A 45 -16.19 5.64 2.65
CA ALA A 45 -15.95 5.01 1.35
C ALA A 45 -16.10 6.01 0.19
N ILE A 46 -17.18 6.81 0.19
CA ILE A 46 -17.41 7.83 -0.85
C ILE A 46 -16.40 8.97 -0.77
N THR A 47 -16.03 9.40 0.43
CA THR A 47 -15.01 10.46 0.56
C THR A 47 -13.64 9.96 0.10
N ALA A 48 -13.32 8.69 0.37
CA ALA A 48 -12.04 8.09 -0.02
C ALA A 48 -11.95 7.79 -1.52
N THR A 49 -13.07 7.41 -2.15
CA THR A 49 -13.16 7.10 -3.58
C THR A 49 -14.48 7.65 -4.12
N PRO A 50 -14.56 8.98 -4.38
CA PRO A 50 -15.79 9.56 -4.90
C PRO A 50 -16.05 9.01 -6.31
N PRO A 51 -17.31 8.72 -6.67
CA PRO A 51 -17.62 8.34 -8.04
C PRO A 51 -17.28 9.49 -8.98
N ARG A 52 -16.81 9.16 -10.19
CA ARG A 52 -16.56 10.14 -11.24
C ARG A 52 -17.83 10.95 -11.52
N ALA A 53 -17.70 12.28 -11.59
CA ALA A 53 -18.82 13.15 -11.89
C ALA A 53 -19.44 12.80 -13.25
N GLY A 54 -20.76 12.61 -13.27
CA GLY A 54 -21.54 12.18 -14.43
C GLY A 54 -21.47 10.68 -14.71
N SER A 55 -20.80 9.86 -13.90
CA SER A 55 -20.71 8.41 -14.13
C SER A 55 -21.97 7.66 -13.74
N GLU A 56 -22.15 6.47 -14.30
CA GLU A 56 -23.26 5.58 -13.94
C GLU A 56 -23.20 5.15 -12.46
N VAL A 57 -21.99 5.05 -11.91
CA VAL A 57 -21.77 4.78 -10.47
C VAL A 57 -22.28 5.95 -9.62
N GLU A 58 -21.99 7.20 -10.00
CA GLU A 58 -22.52 8.37 -9.29
C GLU A 58 -24.05 8.37 -9.32
N ALA A 59 -24.64 8.11 -10.49
CA ALA A 59 -26.09 8.03 -10.64
C ALA A 59 -26.70 6.90 -9.79
N ALA A 60 -26.05 5.73 -9.73
CA ALA A 60 -26.49 4.58 -8.95
C ALA A 60 -26.51 4.86 -7.44
N ILE A 61 -25.53 5.59 -6.91
CA ILE A 61 -25.43 5.86 -5.46
C ILE A 61 -26.05 7.21 -5.04
N ALA A 62 -26.43 8.08 -5.98
CA ALA A 62 -27.03 9.38 -5.68
C ALA A 62 -28.28 9.32 -4.77
N PRO A 63 -29.23 8.38 -4.96
CA PRO A 63 -30.37 8.24 -4.05
C PRO A 63 -29.95 7.91 -2.62
N LEU A 64 -28.96 7.03 -2.46
CA LEU A 64 -28.41 6.65 -1.17
C LEU A 64 -27.69 7.82 -0.49
N ASN A 65 -26.90 8.59 -1.24
CA ASN A 65 -26.27 9.81 -0.74
C ASN A 65 -27.29 10.80 -0.19
N ARG A 66 -28.42 10.99 -0.89
CA ARG A 66 -29.50 11.86 -0.44
C ARG A 66 -30.14 11.33 0.85
N ALA A 67 -30.44 10.03 0.91
CA ALA A 67 -31.03 9.40 2.09
C ALA A 67 -30.13 9.53 3.33
N VAL A 68 -28.80 9.43 3.18
CA VAL A 68 -27.84 9.67 4.26
C VAL A 68 -27.91 11.10 4.79
N GLN A 69 -28.03 12.11 3.92
CA GLN A 69 -28.15 13.51 4.32
C GLN A 69 -29.50 13.79 4.99
N ASP A 70 -30.58 13.24 4.44
CA ASP A 70 -31.93 13.39 4.97
C ASP A 70 -32.03 12.78 6.36
N LEU A 71 -31.40 11.64 6.62
CA LEU A 71 -31.39 10.97 7.94
C LEU A 71 -30.84 11.86 9.07
N LEU A 72 -29.89 12.75 8.76
CA LEU A 72 -29.32 13.66 9.75
C LEU A 72 -30.24 14.81 10.12
N THR A 73 -31.27 15.09 9.32
CA THR A 73 -32.13 16.27 9.44
C THR A 73 -33.60 15.97 9.64
N ASP A 74 -34.11 14.83 9.14
CA ASP A 74 -35.52 14.47 9.16
C ASP A 74 -36.05 14.22 10.57
N SER A 75 -37.20 14.82 10.89
CA SER A 75 -37.88 14.67 12.17
C SER A 75 -38.51 13.29 12.36
N ASP A 76 -38.85 12.58 11.26
CA ASP A 76 -39.33 11.20 11.28
C ASP A 76 -38.17 10.23 11.00
N VAL A 77 -37.49 9.87 12.08
CA VAL A 77 -36.31 9.00 12.10
C VAL A 77 -36.59 7.63 11.48
N ARG A 78 -37.75 7.03 11.78
CA ARG A 78 -38.06 5.67 11.32
C ARG A 78 -38.33 5.65 9.83
N THR A 79 -39.09 6.60 9.33
CA THR A 79 -39.30 6.75 7.88
C THR A 79 -37.99 7.05 7.16
N ALA A 80 -37.14 7.91 7.73
CA ALA A 80 -35.83 8.20 7.15
C ALA A 80 -34.91 6.97 7.11
N MET A 81 -34.92 6.13 8.15
CA MET A 81 -34.16 4.87 8.16
C MET A 81 -34.69 3.87 7.13
N SER A 82 -36.01 3.69 7.03
CA SER A 82 -36.58 2.79 6.02
C SER A 82 -36.21 3.23 4.60
N ARG A 83 -36.18 4.54 4.32
CA ARG A 83 -35.68 5.07 3.04
C ARG A 83 -34.18 4.82 2.85
N LEU A 84 -33.37 4.93 3.90
CA LEU A 84 -31.95 4.58 3.83
C LEU A 84 -31.79 3.09 3.45
N GLU A 85 -32.49 2.19 4.11
CA GLU A 85 -32.43 0.74 3.82
C GLU A 85 -32.87 0.42 2.38
N GLU A 86 -33.96 1.04 1.92
CA GLU A 86 -34.46 0.87 0.55
C GLU A 86 -33.45 1.39 -0.49
N THR A 87 -32.90 2.59 -0.28
CA THR A 87 -31.91 3.16 -1.19
C THR A 87 -30.57 2.43 -1.14
N MET A 88 -30.20 1.83 -0.01
CA MET A 88 -29.04 0.93 0.09
C MET A 88 -29.22 -0.32 -0.78
N ALA A 89 -30.38 -0.98 -0.68
CA ALA A 89 -30.68 -2.16 -1.49
C ALA A 89 -30.73 -1.83 -2.99
N GLY A 90 -31.33 -0.69 -3.35
CA GLY A 90 -31.36 -0.21 -4.73
C GLY A 90 -29.97 0.12 -5.29
N ALA A 91 -29.11 0.76 -4.48
CA ALA A 91 -27.73 1.06 -4.88
C ALA A 91 -26.91 -0.22 -5.05
N GLU A 92 -27.05 -1.20 -4.15
CA GLU A 92 -26.38 -2.50 -4.26
C GLU A 92 -26.75 -3.22 -5.57
N GLU A 93 -28.04 -3.28 -5.89
CA GLU A 93 -28.51 -3.89 -7.14
C GLU A 93 -28.03 -3.13 -8.38
N ALA A 94 -28.06 -1.80 -8.35
CA ALA A 94 -27.59 -0.97 -9.45
C ALA A 94 -26.08 -1.15 -9.69
N LEU A 95 -25.28 -1.10 -8.62
CA LEU A 95 -23.83 -1.30 -8.69
C LEU A 95 -23.47 -2.70 -9.19
N ALA A 96 -24.19 -3.74 -8.74
CA ALA A 96 -23.95 -5.11 -9.18
C ALA A 96 -24.12 -5.30 -10.70
N ARG A 97 -24.97 -4.49 -11.34
CA ARG A 97 -25.16 -4.50 -12.80
C ARG A 97 -24.04 -3.77 -13.54
N LEU A 98 -23.45 -2.74 -12.94
CA LEU A 98 -22.37 -1.94 -13.53
C LEU A 98 -21.01 -2.67 -13.53
N VAL A 99 -20.75 -3.51 -12.52
CA VAL A 99 -19.50 -4.26 -12.40
C VAL A 99 -19.24 -5.23 -13.56
N ALA A 100 -20.25 -5.53 -14.38
CA ALA A 100 -20.12 -6.41 -15.54
C ALA A 100 -19.33 -5.79 -16.72
N ASP A 101 -19.23 -4.46 -16.82
CA ASP A 101 -18.49 -3.76 -17.88
C ASP A 101 -17.91 -2.44 -17.36
N PRO A 102 -16.82 -2.48 -16.57
CA PRO A 102 -16.27 -1.28 -15.97
C PRO A 102 -15.64 -0.38 -17.04
N GLU A 103 -16.00 0.91 -17.04
CA GLU A 103 -15.30 1.90 -17.84
C GLU A 103 -13.79 1.86 -17.54
N PRO A 104 -12.92 2.03 -18.56
CA PRO A 104 -11.49 2.19 -18.32
C PRO A 104 -11.23 3.32 -17.32
N ALA A 105 -10.31 3.07 -16.39
CA ALA A 105 -9.86 4.08 -15.45
C ALA A 105 -9.28 5.27 -16.24
N SER A 106 -9.72 6.47 -15.89
CA SER A 106 -9.15 7.71 -16.42
C SER A 106 -7.73 7.89 -15.88
N LEU A 107 -6.94 8.71 -16.58
CA LEU A 107 -5.58 9.02 -16.16
C LEU A 107 -5.51 9.55 -14.73
N THR A 108 -6.39 10.48 -14.38
CA THR A 108 -6.47 11.07 -13.04
C THR A 108 -6.80 10.02 -11.97
N GLU A 109 -7.71 9.09 -12.27
CA GLU A 109 -8.05 8.00 -11.34
C GLU A 109 -6.87 7.06 -11.13
N LEU A 110 -6.15 6.68 -12.20
CA LEU A 110 -4.95 5.84 -12.08
C LEU A 110 -3.87 6.50 -11.20
N VAL A 111 -3.64 7.80 -11.39
CA VAL A 111 -2.64 8.55 -10.61
C VAL A 111 -3.07 8.69 -9.14
N GLU A 112 -4.33 9.02 -8.86
CA GLU A 112 -4.82 9.11 -7.48
C GLU A 112 -4.90 7.74 -6.79
N GLU A 113 -5.20 6.68 -7.54
CA GLU A 113 -5.14 5.31 -7.05
C GLU A 113 -3.72 4.91 -6.67
N LEU A 114 -2.74 5.14 -7.55
CA LEU A 114 -1.33 4.89 -7.26
C LEU A 114 -0.86 5.67 -6.02
N LYS A 115 -1.24 6.94 -5.93
CA LYS A 115 -0.93 7.80 -4.78
C LYS A 115 -1.53 7.26 -3.48
N ARG A 116 -2.76 6.73 -3.53
CA ARG A 116 -3.38 6.02 -2.40
C ARG A 116 -2.61 4.75 -2.08
N THR A 117 -2.26 3.93 -3.05
CA THR A 117 -1.48 2.68 -2.88
C THR A 117 -0.14 2.95 -2.20
N VAL A 118 0.60 3.97 -2.63
CA VAL A 118 1.87 4.39 -1.99
C VAL A 118 1.65 4.83 -0.54
N LYS A 119 0.62 5.65 -0.27
CA LYS A 119 0.34 6.15 1.09
C LYS A 119 -0.15 5.06 2.05
N VAL A 120 -1.04 4.18 1.58
CA VAL A 120 -1.59 3.07 2.39
C VAL A 120 -0.50 2.04 2.69
N SER A 121 0.32 1.69 1.71
CA SER A 121 1.47 0.80 1.94
C SER A 121 2.50 1.41 2.88
N MET A 122 2.75 2.72 2.77
CA MET A 122 3.61 3.45 3.72
C MET A 122 3.04 3.38 5.14
N LEU A 123 1.75 3.62 5.30
CA LEU A 123 1.07 3.48 6.60
C LEU A 123 1.21 2.06 7.13
N ALA A 124 0.98 1.04 6.31
CA ALA A 124 1.10 -0.36 6.69
C ALA A 124 2.52 -0.71 7.16
N ALA A 125 3.56 -0.22 6.48
CA ALA A 125 4.94 -0.45 6.87
C ALA A 125 5.29 0.23 8.22
N LEU A 126 4.87 1.49 8.38
CA LEU A 126 5.13 2.27 9.61
C LEU A 126 4.37 1.71 10.81
N VAL A 127 3.09 1.37 10.64
CA VAL A 127 2.25 0.78 11.70
C VAL A 127 2.67 -0.65 11.98
N GLY A 128 3.05 -1.43 10.96
CA GLY A 128 3.56 -2.79 11.15
C GLY A 128 4.81 -2.82 12.03
N ALA A 129 5.75 -1.90 11.79
CA ALA A 129 6.94 -1.77 12.63
C ALA A 129 6.59 -1.27 14.05
N ALA A 130 5.73 -0.25 14.15
CA ALA A 130 5.31 0.30 15.44
C ALA A 130 4.52 -0.69 16.30
N GLY A 131 3.60 -1.47 15.69
CA GLY A 131 2.77 -2.43 16.41
C GLY A 131 3.58 -3.58 17.03
N ILE A 132 4.63 -4.05 16.35
CA ILE A 132 5.54 -5.05 16.92
C ILE A 132 6.33 -4.47 18.11
N VAL A 133 6.75 -3.21 18.01
CA VAL A 133 7.40 -2.49 19.10
C VAL A 133 6.45 -2.29 20.30
N GLU A 134 5.22 -1.86 20.06
CA GLU A 134 4.20 -1.67 21.11
C GLU A 134 3.87 -2.99 21.82
N LEU A 135 3.78 -4.09 21.07
CA LEU A 135 3.61 -5.43 21.63
C LEU A 135 4.78 -5.81 22.55
N ALA A 136 6.01 -5.59 22.10
CA ALA A 136 7.21 -5.87 22.90
C ALA A 136 7.27 -5.02 24.18
N ASP A 137 6.97 -3.73 24.07
CA ASP A 137 6.99 -2.79 25.19
C ASP A 137 5.86 -3.10 26.20
N ALA A 138 4.67 -3.50 25.75
CA ALA A 138 3.54 -3.91 26.60
C ALA A 138 3.84 -5.21 27.38
N GLU A 139 4.46 -6.19 26.73
CA GLU A 139 4.83 -7.45 27.38
C GLU A 139 5.99 -7.25 28.37
N PHE A 140 6.94 -6.37 28.05
CA PHE A 140 7.99 -5.98 28.99
C PHE A 140 7.42 -5.31 30.24
N ALA A 141 6.48 -4.37 30.08
CA ALA A 141 5.80 -3.71 31.20
C ALA A 141 5.04 -4.72 32.08
N THR A 142 4.30 -5.64 31.46
CA THR A 142 3.59 -6.70 32.18
C THR A 142 4.56 -7.57 32.99
N ARG A 143 5.71 -7.92 32.42
CA ARG A 143 6.73 -8.71 33.10
C ARG A 143 7.36 -7.99 34.28
N LEU A 144 7.56 -6.68 34.20
CA LEU A 144 8.03 -5.88 35.34
C LEU A 144 7.05 -5.94 36.52
N GLU A 145 5.75 -5.99 36.28
CA GLU A 145 4.75 -6.17 37.33
C GLU A 145 4.80 -7.57 37.96
N GLU A 146 5.05 -8.60 37.15
CA GLU A 146 5.17 -9.99 37.60
C GLU A 146 6.44 -10.29 38.41
N LEU A 147 7.49 -9.47 38.29
CA LEU A 147 8.70 -9.61 39.11
C LEU A 147 8.42 -9.47 40.62
N LYS A 148 7.22 -9.00 41.00
CA LYS A 148 6.72 -9.08 42.39
C LYS A 148 6.56 -10.54 42.89
N TYR A 149 6.41 -11.51 41.99
CA TYR A 149 6.15 -12.92 42.28
C TYR A 149 7.01 -13.86 41.40
N PRO A 150 8.29 -14.11 41.76
CA PRO A 150 9.17 -14.98 40.99
C PRO A 150 8.74 -16.46 41.04
N PRO A 151 9.04 -17.27 40.00
CA PRO A 151 9.73 -16.92 38.75
C PRO A 151 8.78 -16.34 37.68
N PRO A 152 9.28 -15.45 36.80
CA PRO A 152 8.47 -14.92 35.70
C PRO A 152 8.12 -16.04 34.70
N GLN A 153 6.89 -16.00 34.18
CA GLN A 153 6.44 -17.00 33.21
C GLN A 153 7.05 -16.74 31.84
N SER A 154 7.41 -17.81 31.13
CA SER A 154 7.77 -17.73 29.71
C SER A 154 6.51 -17.49 28.88
N ARG A 155 6.64 -16.68 27.82
CA ARG A 155 5.53 -16.26 26.98
C ARG A 155 5.93 -16.25 25.52
N TRP A 156 4.95 -16.52 24.67
CA TRP A 156 5.14 -16.56 23.23
C TRP A 156 3.99 -15.87 22.51
N VAL A 157 4.24 -15.33 21.31
CA VAL A 157 3.20 -14.78 20.43
C VAL A 157 2.77 -15.86 19.46
N GLU A 158 1.47 -16.16 19.42
CA GLU A 158 0.84 -17.09 18.49
C GLU A 158 0.56 -16.38 17.15
N LEU A 159 1.27 -16.79 16.10
CA LEU A 159 1.15 -16.20 14.76
C LEU A 159 -0.07 -16.70 13.99
N ALA A 160 -0.66 -17.85 14.38
CA ALA A 160 -1.81 -18.43 13.70
C ALA A 160 -3.18 -17.85 14.14
N ARG A 161 -3.19 -16.72 14.85
CA ARG A 161 -4.40 -16.06 15.34
C ARG A 161 -4.51 -14.63 14.85
N GLU A 162 -5.73 -14.19 14.57
CA GLU A 162 -6.05 -12.81 14.24
C GLU A 162 -7.15 -12.28 15.20
N PRO A 163 -6.86 -11.25 16.03
CA PRO A 163 -5.54 -10.64 16.24
C PRO A 163 -4.54 -11.62 16.88
N VAL A 164 -3.24 -11.34 16.72
CA VAL A 164 -2.18 -12.11 17.38
C VAL A 164 -2.36 -12.07 18.90
N ALA A 165 -2.02 -13.16 19.58
CA ALA A 165 -2.23 -13.31 21.02
C ALA A 165 -1.00 -13.87 21.71
N VAL A 166 -0.80 -13.48 22.97
CA VAL A 166 0.26 -14.02 23.81
C VAL A 166 -0.24 -15.28 24.53
N VAL A 167 0.55 -16.35 24.45
CA VAL A 167 0.25 -17.67 25.01
C VAL A 167 1.36 -18.11 25.97
N GLY A 168 0.99 -18.98 26.91
CA GLY A 168 1.90 -19.48 27.96
C GLY A 168 2.64 -20.78 27.61
N SER A 169 2.58 -21.25 26.36
CA SER A 169 3.31 -22.44 25.92
C SER A 169 3.66 -22.34 24.44
N PRO A 170 4.84 -22.84 24.02
CA PRO A 170 5.27 -22.77 22.63
C PRO A 170 4.54 -23.80 21.76
N THR A 171 4.38 -23.44 20.49
CA THR A 171 3.96 -24.29 19.37
C THR A 171 4.88 -24.02 18.17
N ASP A 172 4.72 -24.79 17.09
CA ASP A 172 5.45 -24.57 15.83
C ASP A 172 5.13 -23.21 15.16
N THR A 173 4.05 -22.54 15.58
CA THR A 173 3.60 -21.23 15.07
C THR A 173 3.82 -20.10 16.06
N THR A 174 4.60 -20.33 17.12
CA THR A 174 4.88 -19.31 18.12
C THR A 174 6.29 -18.74 18.03
N VAL A 175 6.44 -17.47 18.39
CA VAL A 175 7.73 -16.78 18.56
C VAL A 175 7.87 -16.32 20.00
N SER A 176 9.04 -16.49 20.62
CA SER A 176 9.23 -16.06 22.00
C SER A 176 9.17 -14.54 22.14
N ILE A 177 8.68 -14.04 23.28
CA ILE A 177 8.67 -12.59 23.54
C ILE A 177 10.10 -12.03 23.58
N GLU A 178 11.08 -12.81 24.04
CA GLU A 178 12.49 -12.43 24.02
C GLU A 178 13.03 -12.23 22.60
N GLU A 179 12.70 -13.09 21.65
CA GLU A 179 13.07 -12.90 20.22
C GLU A 179 12.41 -11.67 19.63
N ILE A 180 11.12 -11.43 19.91
CA ILE A 180 10.43 -10.23 19.45
C ILE A 180 11.08 -8.98 20.03
N TYR A 181 11.42 -8.99 21.32
CA TYR A 181 12.12 -7.87 21.96
C TYR A 181 13.49 -7.63 21.33
N GLN A 182 14.26 -8.68 21.02
CA GLN A 182 15.54 -8.55 20.33
C GLN A 182 15.38 -7.97 18.92
N ALA A 183 14.36 -8.41 18.18
CA ALA A 183 14.08 -7.93 16.83
C ALA A 183 13.53 -6.50 16.79
N ALA A 184 12.84 -6.05 17.85
CA ALA A 184 12.13 -4.77 17.93
C ALA A 184 12.85 -3.68 18.75
N THR A 185 13.94 -4.03 19.45
CA THR A 185 14.73 -3.09 20.25
C THR A 185 16.16 -2.97 19.73
N PRO A 186 16.85 -1.82 19.95
CA PRO A 186 18.26 -1.67 19.59
C PRO A 186 19.21 -2.50 20.48
N GLY A 187 18.70 -3.50 21.20
CA GLY A 187 19.44 -4.31 22.17
C GLY A 187 19.94 -3.52 23.39
N VAL A 188 20.95 -4.07 24.07
CA VAL A 188 21.53 -3.55 25.32
C VAL A 188 22.06 -2.11 25.16
N GLN A 189 22.54 -1.73 23.98
CA GLN A 189 22.99 -0.35 23.72
C GLN A 189 21.83 0.67 23.77
N GLY A 190 20.69 0.35 23.16
CA GLY A 190 19.51 1.22 23.22
C GLY A 190 18.98 1.37 24.65
N MET A 191 18.98 0.28 25.42
CA MET A 191 18.63 0.30 26.85
C MET A 191 19.58 1.20 27.66
N LEU A 192 20.90 1.09 27.44
CA LEU A 192 21.89 1.93 28.13
C LEU A 192 21.77 3.42 27.75
N GLN A 193 21.43 3.75 26.50
CA GLN A 193 21.17 5.13 26.06
C GLN A 193 19.90 5.70 26.71
N ALA A 194 18.81 4.93 26.74
CA ALA A 194 17.58 5.31 27.42
C ALA A 194 17.81 5.53 28.93
N MET A 195 18.58 4.65 29.58
CA MET A 195 18.97 4.81 30.99
C MET A 195 19.83 6.05 31.25
N ARG A 196 20.55 6.56 30.24
CA ARG A 196 21.35 7.79 30.31
C ARG A 196 20.55 9.06 29.97
N GLY A 197 19.26 8.93 29.65
CA GLY A 197 18.42 10.05 29.24
C GLY A 197 18.79 10.62 27.87
N GLU A 198 19.56 9.88 27.07
CA GLU A 198 19.88 10.27 25.71
C GLU A 198 18.62 10.10 24.83
N VAL A 199 18.35 11.07 23.95
CA VAL A 199 17.30 10.92 22.94
C VAL A 199 17.68 9.70 22.11
N SER A 200 16.92 8.61 22.23
CA SER A 200 17.21 7.40 21.47
C SER A 200 17.21 7.76 19.99
N PRO A 201 18.29 7.50 19.24
CA PRO A 201 18.26 7.65 17.79
C PRO A 201 17.12 6.79 17.22
N PRO A 202 16.66 7.06 15.97
CA PRO A 202 15.68 6.20 15.32
C PRO A 202 16.12 4.75 15.52
N ARG A 203 15.25 3.92 16.11
CA ARG A 203 15.57 2.52 16.33
C ARG A 203 16.02 1.97 14.96
N LYS A 204 17.14 1.24 14.92
CA LYS A 204 17.63 0.52 13.73
C LYS A 204 17.42 -0.95 14.05
N THR A 205 16.23 -1.44 13.75
CA THR A 205 15.76 -2.77 14.18
C THR A 205 15.60 -3.69 12.98
N GLU A 206 15.70 -4.99 13.24
CA GLU A 206 15.43 -6.02 12.23
C GLU A 206 14.00 -5.88 11.68
N VAL A 207 13.03 -5.56 12.55
CA VAL A 207 11.65 -5.29 12.14
C VAL A 207 11.57 -4.16 11.11
N GLN A 208 12.24 -3.03 11.35
CA GLN A 208 12.24 -1.91 10.39
C GLN A 208 12.97 -2.25 9.10
N GLN A 209 14.02 -3.06 9.16
CA GLN A 209 14.71 -3.53 7.98
C GLN A 209 13.79 -4.41 7.11
N ILE A 210 13.10 -5.36 7.72
CA ILE A 210 12.13 -6.25 7.05
C ILE A 210 10.99 -5.42 6.44
N GLN A 211 10.36 -4.55 7.23
CA GLN A 211 9.25 -3.71 6.77
C GLN A 211 9.69 -2.75 5.67
N GLY A 212 10.88 -2.17 5.77
CA GLY A 212 11.45 -1.32 4.72
C GLY A 212 11.69 -2.06 3.42
N ALA A 213 12.28 -3.26 3.50
CA ALA A 213 12.53 -4.13 2.34
C ALA A 213 11.22 -4.58 1.67
N GLN A 214 10.22 -4.97 2.46
CA GLN A 214 8.90 -5.36 1.96
C GLN A 214 8.21 -4.19 1.26
N TRP A 215 8.19 -3.02 1.91
CA TRP A 215 7.53 -1.84 1.37
C TRP A 215 8.16 -1.36 0.06
N ILE A 216 9.49 -1.19 0.02
CA ILE A 216 10.16 -0.69 -1.19
C ILE A 216 10.02 -1.67 -2.35
N SER A 217 10.00 -2.97 -2.06
CA SER A 217 9.76 -4.01 -3.06
C SER A 217 8.35 -3.94 -3.61
N PHE A 218 7.36 -3.76 -2.73
CA PHE A 218 5.95 -3.63 -3.09
C PHE A 218 5.73 -2.39 -3.98
N ILE A 219 6.10 -1.18 -3.54
CA ILE A 219 5.81 0.03 -4.32
C ILE A 219 6.55 0.05 -5.67
N PHE A 220 7.73 -0.57 -5.75
CA PHE A 220 8.46 -0.69 -7.00
C PHE A 220 7.76 -1.65 -7.97
N ALA A 221 7.21 -2.76 -7.47
CA ALA A 221 6.43 -3.69 -8.27
C ALA A 221 5.11 -3.05 -8.74
N GLU A 222 4.38 -2.38 -7.86
CA GLU A 222 3.18 -1.61 -8.22
C GLU A 222 3.47 -0.62 -9.35
N TRP A 223 4.57 0.14 -9.23
CA TRP A 223 5.00 1.03 -10.32
C TRP A 223 5.36 0.26 -11.59
N ASN A 224 6.33 -0.66 -11.51
CA ASN A 224 6.96 -1.23 -12.69
C ASN A 224 6.10 -2.24 -13.43
N ASP A 225 5.30 -3.01 -12.71
CA ASP A 225 4.57 -4.17 -13.23
C ASP A 225 3.07 -3.89 -13.41
N HIS A 226 2.53 -2.84 -12.78
CA HIS A 226 1.12 -2.47 -12.88
C HIS A 226 0.90 -1.07 -13.45
N TYR A 227 1.14 -0.01 -12.68
CA TYR A 227 0.71 1.34 -13.05
C TYR A 227 1.40 1.86 -14.32
N ARG A 228 2.68 1.52 -14.55
CA ARG A 228 3.37 1.90 -15.79
C ARG A 228 2.70 1.33 -17.04
N PHE A 229 2.09 0.15 -16.95
CA PHE A 229 1.34 -0.46 -18.04
C PHE A 229 -0.04 0.18 -18.21
N GLU A 230 -0.78 0.38 -17.12
CA GLU A 230 -2.10 1.01 -17.20
C GLU A 230 -2.03 2.44 -17.74
N LEU A 231 -1.05 3.22 -17.29
CA LEU A 231 -0.82 4.57 -17.77
C LEU A 231 -0.43 4.61 -19.27
N ALA A 232 0.23 3.57 -19.78
CA ALA A 232 0.62 3.49 -21.18
C ALA A 232 -0.55 3.15 -22.10
N LYS A 233 -1.50 2.32 -21.62
CA LYS A 233 -2.73 2.03 -22.37
C LYS A 233 -3.55 3.28 -22.64
N VAL A 234 -3.58 4.23 -21.71
CA VAL A 234 -4.35 5.49 -21.85
C VAL A 234 -3.84 6.33 -23.03
N TRP A 235 -2.52 6.38 -23.25
CA TRP A 235 -1.89 7.16 -24.31
C TRP A 235 -1.54 6.36 -25.57
N ASP A 236 -1.85 5.06 -25.59
CA ASP A 236 -1.42 4.15 -26.64
C ASP A 236 0.11 4.21 -26.90
N CYS A 237 0.89 4.35 -25.83
CA CYS A 237 2.35 4.44 -25.88
C CYS A 237 3.02 3.20 -25.28
N SER A 238 4.35 3.15 -25.33
CA SER A 238 5.06 2.09 -24.64
C SER A 238 5.10 2.40 -23.15
N HIS A 239 4.81 1.41 -22.29
CA HIS A 239 5.09 1.52 -20.85
C HIS A 239 6.54 1.99 -20.59
N ARG A 240 7.47 1.67 -21.50
CA ARG A 240 8.87 2.06 -21.40
C ARG A 240 9.14 3.56 -21.56
N ASP A 241 8.20 4.32 -22.10
CA ASP A 241 8.32 5.76 -22.29
C ASP A 241 8.25 6.51 -20.94
N TYR A 242 7.65 5.91 -19.92
CA TYR A 242 7.69 6.41 -18.54
C TYR A 242 9.05 6.18 -17.88
N VAL A 243 10.04 7.00 -18.23
CA VAL A 243 11.39 6.97 -17.66
C VAL A 243 11.60 8.15 -16.74
N PHE A 244 11.64 7.89 -15.44
CA PHE A 244 11.96 8.91 -14.43
C PHE A 244 13.23 8.52 -13.67
N PRO A 245 14.22 9.43 -13.53
CA PRO A 245 15.43 9.17 -12.76
C PRO A 245 15.15 8.68 -11.33
N PHE A 246 14.09 9.19 -10.70
CA PHE A 246 13.61 8.77 -9.39
C PHE A 246 13.43 7.25 -9.28
N PHE A 247 12.73 6.61 -10.22
CA PHE A 247 12.51 5.16 -10.18
C PHE A 247 13.79 4.37 -10.45
N GLY A 248 14.73 4.94 -11.21
CA GLY A 248 16.06 4.36 -11.38
C GLY A 248 16.85 4.33 -10.07
N GLU A 249 16.71 5.33 -9.21
CA GLU A 249 17.31 5.33 -7.88
C GLU A 249 16.55 4.42 -6.90
N LEU A 250 15.22 4.43 -6.94
CA LEU A 250 14.39 3.52 -6.14
C LEU A 250 14.73 2.05 -6.43
N ALA A 251 14.96 1.71 -7.71
CA ALA A 251 15.40 0.38 -8.13
C ALA A 251 16.73 -0.04 -7.48
N LYS A 252 17.70 0.87 -7.37
CA LYS A 252 19.02 0.61 -6.75
C LYS A 252 18.86 0.34 -5.26
N VAL A 253 18.11 1.19 -4.56
CA VAL A 253 17.81 1.01 -3.13
C VAL A 253 17.11 -0.32 -2.89
N ARG A 254 16.07 -0.65 -3.67
CA ARG A 254 15.39 -1.96 -3.61
C ARG A 254 16.37 -3.10 -3.83
N ASN A 255 17.22 -3.01 -4.86
CA ASN A 255 18.18 -4.07 -5.19
C ASN A 255 19.10 -4.38 -4.01
N ASP A 256 19.56 -3.36 -3.28
CA ASP A 256 20.42 -3.56 -2.13
C ASP A 256 19.67 -4.14 -0.91
N PHE A 257 18.40 -3.77 -0.69
CA PHE A 257 17.55 -4.43 0.30
C PHE A 257 17.38 -5.93 0.02
N ILE A 258 17.09 -6.30 -1.24
CA ILE A 258 16.74 -7.68 -1.60
C ILE A 258 17.99 -8.56 -1.75
N HIS A 259 19.01 -8.08 -2.46
CA HIS A 259 20.12 -8.90 -2.91
C HIS A 259 21.40 -8.72 -2.10
N ASN A 260 21.54 -7.60 -1.37
CA ASN A 260 22.74 -7.27 -0.61
C ASN A 260 22.51 -7.27 0.90
N GLY A 261 21.47 -7.95 1.39
CA GLY A 261 21.17 -8.07 2.82
C GLY A 261 20.86 -6.73 3.48
N GLY A 262 20.38 -5.74 2.70
CA GLY A 262 20.18 -4.38 3.18
C GLY A 262 21.47 -3.62 3.43
N VAL A 263 22.58 -3.96 2.77
CA VAL A 263 23.82 -3.17 2.81
C VAL A 263 23.94 -2.36 1.52
N ALA A 264 24.02 -1.04 1.66
CA ALA A 264 24.10 -0.12 0.53
C ALA A 264 25.40 -0.33 -0.26
N LYS A 265 25.27 -0.49 -1.57
CA LYS A 265 26.40 -0.57 -2.50
C LYS A 265 26.67 0.79 -3.13
N ARG A 266 27.82 0.88 -3.79
CA ARG A 266 28.26 2.07 -4.53
C ARG A 266 27.15 2.71 -5.39
N ALA A 267 26.32 1.90 -6.05
CA ALA A 267 25.24 2.42 -6.90
C ALA A 267 24.20 3.22 -6.10
N THR A 268 23.79 2.70 -4.95
CA THR A 268 22.86 3.34 -4.02
C THR A 268 23.49 4.55 -3.33
N ALA A 269 24.76 4.45 -2.95
CA ALA A 269 25.51 5.56 -2.34
C ALA A 269 25.68 6.78 -3.27
N ASN A 270 25.60 6.56 -4.58
CA ASN A 270 25.70 7.62 -5.59
C ASN A 270 24.32 8.11 -6.09
N CYS A 271 23.21 7.73 -5.43
CA CYS A 271 21.90 8.29 -5.71
C CYS A 271 21.88 9.79 -5.37
N GLN A 272 21.44 10.62 -6.32
CA GLN A 272 21.39 12.07 -6.21
C GLN A 272 20.03 12.59 -5.76
N ILE A 273 18.95 11.88 -6.09
CA ILE A 273 17.57 12.26 -5.73
C ILE A 273 17.26 11.77 -4.31
N LEU A 274 17.52 10.49 -4.04
CA LEU A 274 17.25 9.89 -2.73
C LEU A 274 18.38 10.20 -1.75
N GLY A 275 19.65 9.96 -2.12
CA GLY A 275 20.81 10.33 -1.29
C GLY A 275 20.81 9.81 0.14
N TRP A 276 20.13 8.68 0.41
CA TRP A 276 19.81 8.22 1.76
C TRP A 276 20.94 7.53 2.52
N PHE A 277 21.85 6.85 1.82
CA PHE A 277 22.80 5.92 2.43
C PHE A 277 24.21 6.11 1.88
N ASN A 278 25.21 5.83 2.72
CA ASN A 278 26.61 5.76 2.29
C ASN A 278 26.97 4.34 1.83
N GLU A 279 28.09 4.19 1.11
CA GLU A 279 28.58 2.87 0.72
C GLU A 279 28.92 2.02 1.95
N ASP A 280 28.54 0.75 1.92
CA ASP A 280 28.65 -0.24 3.00
C ASP A 280 27.84 0.08 4.28
N GLU A 281 26.93 1.05 4.23
CA GLU A 281 26.01 1.34 5.32
C GLU A 281 24.86 0.32 5.38
N GLN A 282 24.54 -0.15 6.59
CA GLN A 282 23.33 -0.94 6.83
C GLN A 282 22.09 -0.03 6.68
N MET A 283 21.20 -0.43 5.78
CA MET A 283 20.05 0.35 5.35
C MET A 283 18.85 0.14 6.28
N PHE A 284 18.25 1.25 6.71
CA PHE A 284 16.98 1.30 7.43
C PHE A 284 16.19 2.49 6.91
N LEU A 285 14.93 2.27 6.51
CA LEU A 285 14.08 3.38 6.10
C LEU A 285 13.57 4.13 7.34
N THR A 286 13.77 5.45 7.33
CA THR A 286 13.21 6.35 8.34
C THR A 286 11.90 6.95 7.85
N PRO A 287 10.99 7.44 8.73
CA PRO A 287 9.78 8.14 8.31
C PRO A 287 10.03 9.28 7.31
N GLY A 288 11.17 9.99 7.44
CA GLY A 288 11.59 11.00 6.47
C GLY A 288 11.80 10.43 5.07
N MET A 289 12.49 9.28 4.96
CA MET A 289 12.74 8.61 3.68
C MET A 289 11.44 8.13 3.00
N TYR A 290 10.46 7.65 3.77
CA TYR A 290 9.14 7.34 3.23
C TYR A 290 8.45 8.58 2.65
N VAL A 291 8.54 9.72 3.34
CA VAL A 291 8.00 11.00 2.87
C VAL A 291 8.73 11.49 1.62
N ASP A 292 10.05 11.30 1.54
CA ASP A 292 10.85 11.65 0.36
C ASP A 292 10.36 10.91 -0.88
N VAL A 293 10.02 9.61 -0.78
CA VAL A 293 9.40 8.86 -1.89
C VAL A 293 8.12 9.53 -2.37
N VAL A 294 7.23 9.91 -1.45
CA VAL A 294 5.96 10.55 -1.83
C VAL A 294 6.20 11.93 -2.47
N ARG A 295 7.20 12.68 -2.03
CA ARG A 295 7.52 14.02 -2.53
C ARG A 295 8.26 14.01 -3.86
N SER A 296 9.14 13.03 -4.06
CA SER A 296 9.96 12.88 -5.26
C SER A 296 9.27 12.07 -6.35
N TRP A 297 8.10 11.48 -6.06
CA TRP A 297 7.28 10.84 -7.06
C TRP A 297 6.78 11.87 -8.09
N PRO A 298 6.88 11.59 -9.40
CA PRO A 298 6.56 12.55 -10.46
C PRO A 298 5.05 12.66 -10.72
N TRP A 299 4.25 13.00 -9.70
CA TRP A 299 2.79 12.95 -9.75
C TRP A 299 2.18 13.76 -10.89
N ASP A 300 2.68 14.98 -11.10
CA ASP A 300 2.15 15.90 -12.10
C ASP A 300 2.59 15.46 -13.51
N GLU A 301 3.80 14.93 -13.65
CA GLU A 301 4.29 14.41 -14.92
C GLU A 301 3.53 13.17 -15.37
N LEU A 302 3.03 12.34 -14.45
CA LEU A 302 2.18 11.18 -14.79
C LEU A 302 0.83 11.57 -15.43
N LEU A 303 0.40 12.82 -15.31
CA LEU A 303 -0.82 13.33 -15.94
C LEU A 303 -0.62 13.74 -17.42
N HIS A 304 0.58 13.56 -17.95
CA HIS A 304 0.93 13.96 -19.31
C HIS A 304 1.45 12.76 -20.10
N GLU A 305 1.27 12.80 -21.42
CA GLU A 305 1.84 11.79 -22.32
C GLU A 305 3.38 11.77 -22.18
N PRO A 306 3.99 10.61 -21.94
CA PRO A 306 5.44 10.51 -21.80
C PRO A 306 6.13 10.75 -23.13
N SER A 307 7.33 11.34 -23.08
CA SER A 307 8.17 11.45 -24.28
C SER A 307 8.66 10.06 -24.71
N PRO A 308 8.56 9.68 -26.01
CA PRO A 308 9.04 8.40 -26.49
C PRO A 308 10.50 8.16 -26.14
N ASN A 309 10.78 7.00 -25.54
CA ASN A 309 12.15 6.65 -25.17
C ASN A 309 12.93 6.17 -26.40
N GLN A 310 13.79 7.07 -26.92
CA GLN A 310 14.63 6.81 -28.09
C GLN A 310 15.74 5.78 -27.85
N ASP A 311 16.06 5.46 -26.59
CA ASP A 311 17.14 4.54 -26.20
C ASP A 311 16.59 3.24 -25.58
N SER A 312 15.42 2.80 -26.03
CA SER A 312 14.74 1.61 -25.50
C SER A 312 15.25 0.30 -26.11
N ARG A 313 16.58 0.12 -26.17
CA ARG A 313 17.15 -1.21 -26.47
C ARG A 313 16.78 -2.15 -25.33
N ASN A 314 16.12 -3.25 -25.68
CA ASN A 314 15.74 -4.28 -24.72
C ASN A 314 16.18 -5.65 -25.20
N GLN A 315 16.42 -6.55 -24.25
CA GLN A 315 16.71 -7.93 -24.56
C GLN A 315 15.53 -8.54 -25.33
N TYR A 316 15.79 -9.04 -26.53
CA TYR A 316 14.83 -9.79 -27.32
C TYR A 316 14.85 -11.26 -26.88
N SER A 317 13.82 -11.69 -26.15
CA SER A 317 13.72 -13.06 -25.65
C SER A 317 13.24 -14.01 -26.76
N GLY A 318 14.17 -14.48 -27.59
CA GLY A 318 13.93 -15.51 -28.60
C GLY A 318 14.57 -16.85 -28.22
N ARG A 319 14.00 -17.96 -28.70
CA ARG A 319 14.68 -19.27 -28.69
C ARG A 319 15.17 -19.57 -30.10
N ALA A 320 16.46 -19.88 -30.23
CA ALA A 320 17.09 -20.32 -31.46
C ALA A 320 17.89 -21.61 -31.22
N PRO A 321 18.06 -22.48 -32.22
CA PRO A 321 18.98 -23.60 -32.12
C PRO A 321 20.39 -23.14 -31.76
N VAL A 322 21.07 -23.83 -30.83
CA VAL A 322 22.44 -23.48 -30.38
C VAL A 322 23.42 -23.40 -31.56
N THR A 323 23.28 -24.30 -32.53
CA THR A 323 24.11 -24.29 -33.76
C THR A 323 23.97 -23.02 -34.59
N LEU A 324 22.79 -22.39 -34.57
CA LEU A 324 22.55 -21.12 -35.24
C LEU A 324 23.17 -19.96 -34.45
N ILE A 325 23.04 -19.97 -33.11
CA ILE A 325 23.66 -18.98 -32.23
C ILE A 325 25.19 -18.99 -32.42
N ASP A 326 25.80 -20.17 -32.41
CA ASP A 326 27.25 -20.34 -32.61
C ASP A 326 27.71 -19.90 -34.01
N ALA A 327 26.87 -20.08 -35.03
CA ALA A 327 27.16 -19.62 -36.39
C ALA A 327 27.12 -18.09 -36.47
N VAL A 328 26.10 -17.46 -35.87
CA VAL A 328 25.97 -15.99 -35.82
C VAL A 328 27.11 -15.36 -35.04
N GLN A 329 27.46 -15.91 -33.87
CA GLN A 329 28.58 -15.39 -33.06
C GLN A 329 29.92 -15.48 -33.80
N ARG A 330 30.18 -16.58 -34.53
CA ARG A 330 31.41 -16.71 -35.34
C ARG A 330 31.44 -15.74 -36.51
N ALA A 331 30.32 -15.56 -37.21
CA ALA A 331 30.22 -14.59 -38.32
C ALA A 331 30.42 -13.15 -37.81
N ALA A 332 29.72 -12.77 -36.75
CA ALA A 332 29.86 -11.46 -36.11
C ALA A 332 31.32 -11.19 -35.68
N ALA A 333 31.98 -12.19 -35.07
CA ALA A 333 33.38 -12.07 -34.68
C ALA A 333 34.34 -11.94 -35.87
N ALA A 334 34.09 -12.63 -36.99
CA ALA A 334 34.90 -12.54 -38.20
C ALA A 334 34.79 -11.15 -38.85
N ASP A 335 33.61 -10.54 -38.79
CA ASP A 335 33.32 -9.23 -39.38
C ASP A 335 33.56 -8.06 -38.40
N GLY A 336 33.94 -8.35 -37.15
CA GLY A 336 34.22 -7.34 -36.11
C GLY A 336 32.97 -6.62 -35.59
N VAL A 337 31.79 -7.21 -35.75
CA VAL A 337 30.49 -6.66 -35.32
C VAL A 337 30.01 -7.33 -34.04
N LYS A 338 29.16 -6.66 -33.25
CA LYS A 338 28.56 -7.30 -32.07
C LYS A 338 27.40 -8.20 -32.49
N PRO A 339 27.18 -9.35 -31.81
CA PRO A 339 26.04 -10.22 -32.08
C PRO A 339 24.67 -9.50 -32.02
N ASP A 340 24.54 -8.50 -31.15
CA ASP A 340 23.32 -7.70 -31.03
C ASP A 340 23.03 -6.87 -32.29
N ASP A 341 24.07 -6.31 -32.93
CA ASP A 341 23.93 -5.54 -34.18
C ASP A 341 23.45 -6.45 -35.32
N VAL A 342 23.95 -7.69 -35.38
CA VAL A 342 23.52 -8.70 -36.37
C VAL A 342 22.06 -9.11 -36.14
N LEU A 343 21.64 -9.25 -34.88
CA LEU A 343 20.25 -9.56 -34.55
C LEU A 343 19.32 -8.41 -34.96
N GLU A 344 19.71 -7.15 -34.71
CA GLU A 344 18.95 -5.97 -35.12
C GLU A 344 18.79 -5.92 -36.64
N GLU A 345 19.87 -6.09 -37.40
CA GLU A 345 19.83 -6.11 -38.86
C GLU A 345 18.94 -7.25 -39.39
N ALA A 346 19.05 -8.46 -38.81
CA ALA A 346 18.22 -9.58 -39.19
C ALA A 346 16.72 -9.33 -38.96
N LEU A 347 16.35 -8.69 -37.85
CA LEU A 347 14.97 -8.30 -37.54
C LEU A 347 14.46 -7.23 -38.50
N GLN A 348 15.26 -6.21 -38.82
CA GLN A 348 14.91 -5.19 -39.80
C GLN A 348 14.70 -5.78 -41.20
N LEU A 349 15.60 -6.66 -41.66
CA LEU A 349 15.48 -7.36 -42.94
C LEU A 349 14.22 -8.23 -43.00
N TRP A 350 13.85 -8.86 -41.89
CA TRP A 350 12.61 -9.64 -41.80
C TRP A 350 11.38 -8.73 -41.96
N LEU A 351 11.30 -7.63 -41.20
CA LEU A 351 10.20 -6.66 -41.29
C LEU A 351 10.04 -6.08 -42.71
N GLN A 352 11.16 -5.75 -43.37
CA GLN A 352 11.16 -5.25 -44.74
C GLN A 352 10.62 -6.28 -45.76
N ARG A 353 10.88 -7.57 -45.54
CA ARG A 353 10.36 -8.66 -46.40
C ARG A 353 8.90 -8.99 -46.12
N SER A 354 8.47 -8.83 -44.88
CA SER A 354 7.13 -9.20 -44.42
C SER A 354 6.08 -8.12 -44.65
N GLY A 355 6.48 -6.94 -45.14
CA GLY A 355 5.57 -5.84 -45.45
C GLY A 355 5.07 -5.13 -44.19
N GLY A 356 6.00 -4.60 -43.40
CA GLY A 356 5.68 -3.75 -42.25
C GLY A 356 4.78 -2.57 -42.59
#